data_AF-A0A7S4DRY9-F1
#
_entry.id   AF-A0A7S4DRY9-F1
#
_cell.length_a   1.000
_cell.length_b   1.000
_cell.length_c   1.000
_cell.angle_alpha   90.00
_cell.angle_beta   90.00
_cell.angle_gamma   90.00
#
_symmetry.space_group_name_H-M   'P 1'
#
loop_
_entity.id
_entity.type
_entity.pdbx_description
1 polymer ?
#
loop_
_entity_poly.entity_id
_entity_poly.type
_entity_poly.pdbx_seq_one_letter_code
_entity_poly.pdbx_strand_id
1 'polypeptide(L)'
;NKSLLMGQSRVVGGRGAGLGLLLLIPCLASLDTLYSRNLTVYHVNPSNYSGVANMDTADAAGDAFFDLFSLVLPAMCANDTKHRYGGMCENPEVFSSNLVLSRVKIEVDTRRFGDYGKCNICVNSTIPMTKPPEPCVDGTYHCVCGDFNHPRPCGIRVGREDINSTFGENTPTSNYSSEWWWTWNLVTRTGGQWYSTPEQGEGLTWRLVETMKKIDAKCHDKKFDGMVYLMEKDCFDACPQPRNRTDFCSINCTFNALLGEEAGHARSSSGLSGDEIVDLWVEAFEECPSIE
;
A
#
# COMPACT_ATOMS: atom_id res chain seq x y z
N ASN A 1 -4.87 76.36 31.74
CA ASN A 1 -4.49 77.51 32.58
C ASN A 1 -4.70 77.07 34.03
N LYS A 2 -3.60 76.89 34.81
CA LYS A 2 -3.54 76.50 36.25
C LYS A 2 -4.03 75.06 36.57
N SER A 3 -3.39 74.22 37.38
CA SER A 3 -2.17 74.29 38.20
C SER A 3 -1.70 72.87 38.56
N LEU A 4 -0.37 72.70 38.70
CA LEU A 4 0.30 71.65 39.47
C LEU A 4 -0.03 71.75 40.98
N LEU A 5 0.03 70.61 41.68
CA LEU A 5 0.63 70.38 43.02
C LEU A 5 0.51 68.87 43.32
N MET A 6 1.53 68.05 43.03
CA MET A 6 2.58 67.58 43.95
C MET A 6 2.12 67.04 45.31
N GLY A 7 2.41 65.74 45.53
CA GLY A 7 3.00 65.24 46.78
C GLY A 7 2.13 64.29 47.62
N GLN A 8 2.38 62.98 47.54
CA GLN A 8 3.31 62.29 48.45
C GLN A 8 3.17 60.76 48.32
N SER A 9 4.31 60.10 48.14
CA SER A 9 4.49 58.66 48.14
C SER A 9 4.21 58.04 49.50
N ARG A 10 3.51 56.90 49.52
CA ARG A 10 3.86 55.77 50.39
C ARG A 10 3.71 54.47 49.62
N VAL A 11 4.85 53.89 49.31
CA VAL A 11 5.01 52.51 48.84
C VAL A 11 4.69 51.59 50.02
N VAL A 12 3.66 50.76 49.88
CA VAL A 12 3.47 49.57 50.70
C VAL A 12 3.54 48.38 49.74
N GLY A 13 4.61 47.60 49.88
CA GLY A 13 4.89 46.43 49.07
C GLY A 13 3.84 45.34 49.27
N GLY A 14 2.94 45.21 48.30
CA GLY A 14 2.16 44.01 48.10
C GLY A 14 3.00 42.98 47.36
N ARG A 15 3.31 41.85 48.02
CA ARG A 15 3.87 40.66 47.39
C ARG A 15 2.87 40.16 46.34
N GLY A 16 3.04 40.57 45.10
CA GLY A 16 2.37 39.95 43.96
C GLY A 16 2.90 38.54 43.81
N ALA A 17 2.07 37.55 44.12
CA ALA A 17 2.27 36.19 43.63
C ALA A 17 2.15 36.25 42.12
N GLY A 18 3.29 36.39 41.44
CA GLY A 18 3.38 36.21 40.01
C GLY A 18 2.99 34.77 39.71
N LEU A 19 1.76 34.56 39.24
CA LEU A 19 1.44 33.39 38.42
C LEU A 19 2.35 33.48 37.21
N GLY A 20 3.51 32.82 37.29
CA GLY A 20 4.30 32.49 36.11
C GLY A 20 3.43 31.60 35.24
N LEU A 21 2.84 32.18 34.21
CA LEU A 21 2.23 31.44 33.11
C LEU A 21 3.38 30.68 32.43
N LEU A 22 3.64 29.46 32.92
CA LEU A 22 4.47 28.49 32.24
C LEU A 22 3.79 28.22 30.90
N LEU A 23 4.25 28.92 29.86
CA LEU A 23 4.03 28.53 28.47
C LEU A 23 4.69 27.16 28.32
N LEU A 24 3.89 26.10 28.54
CA LEU A 24 4.18 24.78 28.04
C LEU A 24 4.21 24.92 26.52
N ILE A 25 5.40 25.19 25.98
CA ILE A 25 5.68 25.00 24.56
C ILE A 25 5.30 23.54 24.32
N PRO A 26 4.28 23.24 23.50
CA PRO A 26 4.01 21.87 23.12
C PRO A 26 5.30 21.39 22.48
N CYS A 27 5.98 20.45 23.14
CA CYS A 27 7.05 19.71 22.50
C CYS A 27 6.35 18.98 21.37
N LEU A 28 6.35 19.56 20.16
CA LEU A 28 5.92 18.92 18.95
C LEU A 28 6.70 17.62 18.92
N ALA A 29 6.01 16.51 19.15
CA ALA A 29 6.63 15.20 19.25
C ALA A 29 7.22 14.89 17.88
N SER A 30 8.48 15.27 17.64
CA SER A 30 9.13 14.98 16.38
C SER A 30 9.57 13.53 16.38
N LEU A 31 9.72 12.98 15.19
CA LEU A 31 10.34 11.70 14.96
C LEU A 31 11.63 11.54 15.78
N ASP A 32 11.71 10.48 16.58
CA ASP A 32 12.88 10.18 17.40
C ASP A 32 13.96 9.53 16.54
N THR A 33 14.94 10.32 16.12
CA THR A 33 15.98 9.93 15.15
C THR A 33 16.87 8.78 15.62
N LEU A 34 16.88 8.47 16.92
CA LEU A 34 17.65 7.34 17.44
C LEU A 34 17.04 5.99 17.00
N TYR A 35 15.73 5.95 16.78
CA TYR A 35 14.98 4.73 16.50
C TYR A 35 14.27 4.75 15.16
N SER A 36 14.36 5.87 14.45
CA SER A 36 13.89 5.95 13.09
C SER A 36 14.79 5.18 12.14
N ARG A 37 14.20 4.54 11.13
CA ARG A 37 14.92 3.90 10.03
C ARG A 37 14.27 4.27 8.71
N ASN A 38 15.09 4.36 7.68
CA ASN A 38 14.59 4.50 6.33
C ASN A 38 14.12 3.13 5.82
N LEU A 39 12.91 3.09 5.30
CA LEU A 39 12.36 1.98 4.53
C LEU A 39 12.21 2.44 3.09
N THR A 40 12.62 1.60 2.14
CA THR A 40 12.23 1.75 0.75
C THR A 40 10.94 0.98 0.57
N VAL A 41 9.89 1.67 0.18
CA VAL A 41 8.58 1.08 -0.09
C VAL A 41 8.11 1.43 -1.49
N TYR A 42 7.20 0.62 -1.98
CA TYR A 42 6.60 0.70 -3.30
C TYR A 42 5.09 0.88 -3.17
N HIS A 43 4.47 1.43 -4.20
CA HIS A 43 3.04 1.73 -4.22
C HIS A 43 2.54 1.87 -5.65
N VAL A 44 1.33 1.37 -5.89
CA VAL A 44 0.58 1.57 -7.13
C VAL A 44 -0.59 2.52 -6.87
N ASN A 45 -0.71 3.59 -7.65
CA ASN A 45 -1.82 4.53 -7.51
C ASN A 45 -2.19 5.23 -8.82
N PRO A 46 -3.38 5.85 -8.92
CA PRO A 46 -3.68 6.75 -10.01
C PRO A 46 -2.75 7.99 -10.00
N SER A 47 -2.29 8.42 -11.18
CA SER A 47 -1.25 9.45 -11.33
C SER A 47 -1.56 10.83 -10.71
N ASN A 48 -2.83 11.11 -10.43
CA ASN A 48 -3.30 12.34 -9.79
C ASN A 48 -3.09 12.36 -8.27
N TYR A 49 -2.63 11.27 -7.67
CA TYR A 49 -2.22 11.21 -6.27
C TYR A 49 -0.70 11.27 -6.12
N SER A 50 -0.24 11.78 -4.98
CA SER A 50 1.18 11.95 -4.67
C SER A 50 1.43 11.76 -3.17
N GLY A 51 2.69 11.53 -2.81
CA GLY A 51 3.06 11.18 -1.44
C GLY A 51 2.63 9.76 -1.10
N VAL A 52 2.54 9.46 0.20
CA VAL A 52 2.07 8.16 0.73
C VAL A 52 1.20 8.32 1.97
N ALA A 53 0.75 9.53 2.28
CA ALA A 53 -0.13 9.76 3.42
C ALA A 53 -1.51 9.12 3.16
N ASN A 54 -1.97 8.34 4.13
CA ASN A 54 -3.15 7.49 4.04
C ASN A 54 -3.13 6.49 2.87
N MET A 55 -1.96 5.97 2.47
CA MET A 55 -1.84 4.99 1.38
C MET A 55 -1.30 3.66 1.89
N ASP A 56 -1.64 2.59 1.17
CA ASP A 56 -1.05 1.27 1.33
C ASP A 56 0.25 1.22 0.54
N THR A 57 1.36 0.87 1.18
CA THR A 57 2.67 0.72 0.56
C THR A 57 3.24 -0.64 0.93
N ALA A 58 4.30 -1.08 0.27
CA ALA A 58 4.89 -2.38 0.59
C ALA A 58 6.40 -2.39 0.37
N ASP A 59 7.10 -3.35 0.96
CA ASP A 59 8.43 -3.68 0.42
C ASP A 59 8.31 -4.24 -1.02
N ALA A 60 9.45 -4.45 -1.69
CA ALA A 60 9.44 -4.89 -3.09
C ALA A 60 8.66 -6.21 -3.28
N ALA A 61 8.81 -7.14 -2.33
CA ALA A 61 8.11 -8.43 -2.38
C ALA A 61 6.60 -8.27 -2.17
N GLY A 62 6.19 -7.41 -1.23
CA GLY A 62 4.79 -7.15 -0.96
C GLY A 62 4.06 -6.42 -2.09
N ASP A 63 4.72 -5.47 -2.77
CA ASP A 63 4.11 -4.75 -3.89
C ASP A 63 4.13 -5.59 -5.16
N ALA A 64 5.19 -6.38 -5.40
CA ALA A 64 5.20 -7.38 -6.45
C ALA A 64 4.08 -8.41 -6.25
N PHE A 65 3.85 -8.87 -5.02
CA PHE A 65 2.70 -9.72 -4.72
C PHE A 65 1.38 -9.02 -5.04
N PHE A 66 1.17 -7.78 -4.59
CA PHE A 66 -0.06 -7.03 -4.84
C PHE A 66 -0.36 -6.87 -6.33
N ASP A 67 0.65 -6.41 -7.09
CA ASP A 67 0.52 -6.16 -8.53
C ASP A 67 0.27 -7.46 -9.31
N LEU A 68 1.01 -8.54 -9.01
CA LEU A 68 0.82 -9.83 -9.67
C LEU A 68 -0.48 -10.53 -9.23
N PHE A 69 -0.88 -10.38 -7.96
CA PHE A 69 -2.20 -10.82 -7.49
C PHE A 69 -3.32 -10.09 -8.24
N SER A 70 -3.13 -8.82 -8.59
CA SER A 70 -4.12 -8.04 -9.34
C SER A 70 -4.44 -8.64 -10.73
N LEU A 71 -3.50 -9.38 -11.33
CA LEU A 71 -3.71 -10.12 -12.59
C LEU A 71 -4.79 -11.19 -12.47
N VAL A 72 -5.04 -11.67 -11.26
CA VAL A 72 -6.06 -12.68 -10.97
C VAL A 72 -7.45 -12.06 -10.89
N LEU A 73 -7.55 -10.76 -10.61
CA LEU A 73 -8.82 -10.08 -10.36
C LEU A 73 -9.77 -10.12 -11.56
N PRO A 74 -9.37 -9.94 -12.83
CA PRO A 74 -10.29 -10.11 -13.96
C PRO A 74 -11.01 -11.47 -13.96
N ALA A 75 -10.30 -12.56 -13.62
CA ALA A 75 -10.89 -13.89 -13.54
C ALA A 75 -11.82 -14.05 -12.32
N MET A 76 -11.41 -13.52 -11.16
CA MET A 76 -12.26 -13.51 -9.95
C MET A 76 -13.53 -12.67 -10.12
N CYS A 77 -13.41 -11.52 -10.79
CA CYS A 77 -14.48 -10.54 -10.96
C CYS A 77 -15.43 -10.87 -12.13
N ALA A 78 -15.00 -11.66 -13.11
CA ALA A 78 -15.83 -12.04 -14.27
C ALA A 78 -17.14 -12.77 -13.87
N ASN A 79 -17.14 -13.48 -12.74
CA ASN A 79 -18.28 -14.24 -12.24
C ASN A 79 -18.96 -13.64 -11.00
N ASP A 80 -18.60 -12.42 -10.58
CA ASP A 80 -19.07 -11.87 -9.31
C ASP A 80 -20.54 -11.40 -9.37
N THR A 81 -21.45 -12.35 -9.13
CA THR A 81 -22.85 -12.11 -8.78
C THR A 81 -23.05 -11.95 -7.26
N LYS A 82 -21.99 -11.98 -6.44
CA LYS A 82 -22.08 -12.12 -4.99
C LYS A 82 -20.93 -11.45 -4.22
N HIS A 83 -20.78 -10.13 -4.28
CA HIS A 83 -20.27 -9.22 -3.23
C HIS A 83 -19.07 -9.66 -2.34
N ARG A 84 -18.33 -10.73 -2.69
CA ARG A 84 -17.27 -11.33 -1.87
C ARG A 84 -15.96 -10.62 -2.09
N TYR A 85 -15.79 -10.07 -3.29
CA TYR A 85 -14.62 -9.31 -3.72
C TYR A 85 -15.01 -7.95 -4.30
N GLY A 86 -16.28 -7.51 -4.14
CA GLY A 86 -16.81 -6.32 -4.79
C GLY A 86 -15.95 -5.07 -4.56
N GLY A 87 -15.37 -4.94 -3.36
CA GLY A 87 -14.44 -3.85 -3.07
C GLY A 87 -13.10 -3.90 -3.81
N MET A 88 -12.63 -5.10 -4.17
CA MET A 88 -11.42 -5.28 -4.98
C MET A 88 -11.71 -5.03 -6.46
N CYS A 89 -12.85 -5.51 -6.97
CA CYS A 89 -13.24 -5.38 -8.38
C CYS A 89 -13.53 -3.94 -8.85
N GLU A 90 -13.67 -3.01 -7.91
CA GLU A 90 -13.87 -1.58 -8.17
C GLU A 90 -12.69 -0.74 -7.66
N ASN A 91 -11.59 -1.36 -7.18
CA ASN A 91 -10.46 -0.62 -6.62
C ASN A 91 -9.77 0.22 -7.72
N PRO A 92 -9.76 1.56 -7.59
CA PRO A 92 -9.10 2.41 -8.57
C PRO A 92 -7.59 2.17 -8.69
N GLU A 93 -6.93 1.60 -7.68
CA GLU A 93 -5.50 1.24 -7.73
C GLU A 93 -5.20 0.04 -8.64
N VAL A 94 -6.23 -0.68 -9.07
CA VAL A 94 -6.13 -1.80 -10.02
C VAL A 94 -6.69 -1.41 -11.39
N PHE A 95 -7.82 -0.68 -11.42
CA PHE A 95 -8.60 -0.50 -12.64
C PHE A 95 -8.51 0.89 -13.27
N SER A 96 -7.80 1.85 -12.65
CA SER A 96 -7.62 3.17 -13.27
C SER A 96 -6.77 3.09 -14.54
N SER A 97 -7.09 3.93 -15.53
CA SER A 97 -6.37 3.96 -16.82
C SER A 97 -5.00 4.68 -16.79
N ASN A 98 -4.71 5.36 -15.67
CA ASN A 98 -3.57 6.24 -15.44
C ASN A 98 -2.77 5.81 -14.19
N LEU A 99 -2.62 4.51 -13.96
CA LEU A 99 -1.82 3.99 -12.84
C LEU A 99 -0.34 4.32 -13.01
N VAL A 100 0.32 4.52 -11.88
CA VAL A 100 1.75 4.74 -11.74
C VAL A 100 2.27 3.85 -10.63
N LEU A 101 3.53 3.42 -10.76
CA LEU A 101 4.24 2.73 -9.69
C LEU A 101 5.31 3.65 -9.13
N SER A 102 5.35 3.79 -7.82
CA SER A 102 6.29 4.66 -7.13
C SER A 102 7.23 3.85 -6.25
N ARG A 103 8.53 4.15 -6.31
CA ARG A 103 9.54 3.72 -5.34
C ARG A 103 9.84 4.92 -4.46
N VAL A 104 9.52 4.83 -3.18
CA VAL A 104 9.65 5.92 -2.22
C VAL A 104 10.50 5.50 -1.03
N LYS A 105 11.10 6.48 -0.37
CA LYS A 105 11.80 6.30 0.90
C LYS A 105 11.00 6.99 1.99
N ILE A 106 10.61 6.23 3.00
CA ILE A 106 9.96 6.76 4.21
C ILE A 106 10.89 6.55 5.39
N GLU A 107 10.84 7.47 6.35
CA GLU A 107 11.52 7.33 7.63
C GLU A 107 10.47 6.98 8.68
N VAL A 108 10.68 5.90 9.44
CA VAL A 108 9.67 5.33 10.36
C VAL A 108 10.28 5.02 11.72
N ASP A 109 9.57 5.31 12.81
CA ASP A 109 9.89 4.79 14.15
C ASP A 109 9.63 3.28 14.23
N THR A 110 10.69 2.50 14.01
CA THR A 110 10.62 1.03 13.90
C THR A 110 10.33 0.30 15.20
N ARG A 111 10.33 0.98 16.37
CA ARG A 111 10.02 0.33 17.65
C ARG A 111 8.57 -0.09 17.77
N ARG A 112 7.70 0.59 17.04
CA ARG A 112 6.25 0.60 17.31
C ARG A 112 5.48 0.70 16.00
N PHE A 113 5.55 -0.33 15.18
CA PHE A 113 4.53 -0.54 14.17
C PHE A 113 3.15 -0.65 14.84
N GLY A 114 2.11 -0.15 14.18
CA GLY A 114 0.72 -0.34 14.54
C GLY A 114 0.07 -1.43 13.72
N ASP A 115 -1.22 -1.63 13.95
CA ASP A 115 -2.07 -2.45 13.07
C ASP A 115 -2.07 -1.85 11.66
N TYR A 116 -1.98 -2.72 10.66
CA TYR A 116 -2.14 -2.34 9.27
C TYR A 116 -3.52 -1.73 9.02
N GLY A 117 -3.52 -0.55 8.41
CA GLY A 117 -4.72 0.09 7.87
C GLY A 117 -4.93 -0.36 6.45
N LYS A 118 -6.17 -0.73 6.09
CA LYS A 118 -6.56 -0.88 4.68
C LYS A 118 -6.82 0.51 4.15
N CYS A 119 -5.90 1.04 3.36
CA CYS A 119 -5.93 2.42 2.90
C CYS A 119 -6.32 2.48 1.43
N ASN A 120 -7.56 2.84 1.15
CA ASN A 120 -8.11 2.82 -0.20
C ASN A 120 -8.72 4.16 -0.59
N ILE A 121 -8.88 4.38 -1.89
CA ILE A 121 -9.61 5.52 -2.42
C ILE A 121 -11.10 5.30 -2.13
N CYS A 122 -11.73 6.32 -1.56
CA CYS A 122 -13.16 6.34 -1.28
C CYS A 122 -13.97 6.38 -2.57
N VAL A 123 -14.95 5.48 -2.65
CA VAL A 123 -15.91 5.35 -3.76
C VAL A 123 -17.31 5.21 -3.17
N ASN A 124 -18.27 5.95 -3.73
CA ASN A 124 -19.66 6.01 -3.24
C ASN A 124 -19.75 6.37 -1.75
N SER A 125 -18.90 7.30 -1.32
CA SER A 125 -18.74 7.84 0.03
C SER A 125 -18.34 6.80 1.08
N THR A 126 -17.75 5.68 0.67
CA THR A 126 -17.32 4.61 1.58
C THR A 126 -15.98 3.99 1.19
N ILE A 127 -15.30 3.35 2.14
CA ILE A 127 -14.18 2.45 1.83
C ILE A 127 -14.73 1.08 1.36
N PRO A 128 -14.26 0.57 0.20
CA PRO A 128 -14.74 -0.69 -0.39
C PRO A 128 -14.41 -1.98 0.41
N MET A 129 -13.56 -1.93 1.44
CA MET A 129 -13.01 -3.09 2.16
C MET A 129 -13.38 -3.19 3.65
N THR A 130 -14.55 -2.69 4.05
CA THR A 130 -15.02 -2.77 5.45
C THR A 130 -16.49 -3.18 5.56
N LYS A 131 -16.85 -3.79 6.70
CA LYS A 131 -18.22 -4.10 7.09
C LYS A 131 -18.44 -3.75 8.58
N PRO A 132 -19.28 -2.76 8.92
CA PRO A 132 -20.02 -1.91 7.99
C PRO A 132 -19.10 -1.04 7.11
N PRO A 133 -19.60 -0.54 5.97
CA PRO A 133 -18.86 0.43 5.16
C PRO A 133 -18.50 1.67 6.00
N GLU A 134 -17.23 2.06 6.01
CA GLU A 134 -16.77 3.26 6.71
C GLU A 134 -16.94 4.50 5.83
N PRO A 135 -17.61 5.56 6.32
CA PRO A 135 -17.89 6.75 5.53
C PRO A 135 -16.63 7.59 5.30
N CYS A 136 -16.46 8.11 4.09
CA CYS A 136 -15.35 8.98 3.75
C CYS A 136 -15.65 9.85 2.52
N VAL A 137 -14.70 10.73 2.15
CA VAL A 137 -14.87 11.70 1.06
C VAL A 137 -14.44 11.06 -0.25
N ASP A 138 -15.34 11.02 -1.24
CA ASP A 138 -15.05 10.44 -2.56
C ASP A 138 -13.79 11.02 -3.20
N GLY A 139 -13.00 10.13 -3.80
CA GLY A 139 -11.74 10.50 -4.44
C GLY A 139 -10.61 10.86 -3.48
N THR A 140 -10.77 10.64 -2.17
CA THR A 140 -9.70 10.77 -1.19
C THR A 140 -9.26 9.41 -0.65
N TYR A 141 -8.00 9.32 -0.24
CA TYR A 141 -7.50 8.15 0.48
C TYR A 141 -7.96 8.18 1.93
N HIS A 142 -8.44 7.03 2.41
CA HIS A 142 -8.81 6.86 3.81
C HIS A 142 -8.30 5.50 4.31
N CYS A 143 -7.72 5.48 5.52
CA CYS A 143 -7.21 4.28 6.16
C CYS A 143 -8.14 3.79 7.26
N VAL A 144 -8.49 2.51 7.21
CA VAL A 144 -9.25 1.85 8.29
C VAL A 144 -8.49 0.65 8.82
N CYS A 145 -8.28 0.64 10.13
CA CYS A 145 -7.59 -0.40 10.86
C CYS A 145 -8.61 -1.38 11.49
N GLY A 146 -8.11 -2.49 12.05
CA GLY A 146 -8.96 -3.57 12.57
C GLY A 146 -9.36 -4.56 11.48
N ASP A 147 -10.18 -5.55 11.83
CA ASP A 147 -10.62 -6.58 10.89
C ASP A 147 -11.80 -6.10 10.01
N PHE A 148 -12.14 -6.89 8.99
CA PHE A 148 -13.21 -6.55 8.06
C PHE A 148 -14.57 -6.29 8.72
N ASN A 149 -14.89 -6.98 9.82
CA ASN A 149 -16.16 -6.86 10.54
C ASN A 149 -16.13 -5.85 11.70
N HIS A 150 -14.93 -5.45 12.13
CA HIS A 150 -14.72 -4.50 13.23
C HIS A 150 -13.77 -3.38 12.80
N PRO A 151 -14.16 -2.58 11.79
CA PRO A 151 -13.38 -1.43 11.37
C PRO A 151 -13.25 -0.42 12.52
N ARG A 152 -12.09 0.23 12.58
CA ARG A 152 -11.81 1.31 13.53
C ARG A 152 -10.82 2.31 12.95
N PRO A 153 -10.82 3.56 13.44
CA PRO A 153 -9.81 4.53 13.06
C PRO A 153 -8.40 3.99 13.32
N CYS A 154 -7.50 4.24 12.37
CA CYS A 154 -6.09 3.95 12.56
C CYS A 154 -5.47 4.83 13.63
N GLY A 155 -4.33 4.41 14.17
CA GLY A 155 -3.50 5.22 15.07
C GLY A 155 -2.50 6.08 14.31
N ILE A 156 -1.61 6.75 15.04
CA ILE A 156 -0.56 7.59 14.45
C ILE A 156 0.66 6.81 13.95
N ARG A 157 0.73 5.50 14.15
CA ARG A 157 1.91 4.67 13.82
C ARG A 157 1.76 4.10 12.42
N VAL A 158 2.89 3.88 11.73
CA VAL A 158 2.90 3.07 10.50
C VAL A 158 2.37 1.69 10.83
N GLY A 159 1.31 1.30 10.15
CA GLY A 159 0.76 -0.04 10.22
C GLY A 159 1.65 -1.02 9.47
N ARG A 160 1.68 -2.29 9.88
CA ARG A 160 2.46 -3.33 9.21
C ARG A 160 1.71 -4.65 9.21
N GLU A 161 1.71 -5.32 8.08
CA GLU A 161 1.14 -6.66 7.88
C GLU A 161 2.17 -7.55 7.18
N ASP A 162 2.32 -8.79 7.68
CA ASP A 162 3.02 -9.84 6.94
C ASP A 162 2.01 -10.48 5.97
N ILE A 163 2.24 -10.32 4.67
CA ILE A 163 1.25 -10.80 3.70
C ILE A 163 1.11 -12.32 3.74
N ASN A 164 2.11 -13.05 4.21
CA ASN A 164 2.06 -14.50 4.30
C ASN A 164 1.12 -14.96 5.42
N SER A 165 0.99 -14.19 6.53
CA SER A 165 -0.05 -14.47 7.53
C SER A 165 -1.46 -14.19 7.02
N THR A 166 -1.61 -13.28 6.05
CA THR A 166 -2.93 -12.96 5.49
C THR A 166 -3.34 -13.93 4.37
N PHE A 167 -2.46 -14.23 3.41
CA PHE A 167 -2.81 -14.99 2.21
C PHE A 167 -2.19 -16.40 2.15
N GLY A 168 -1.17 -16.69 2.96
CA GLY A 168 -0.38 -17.93 2.89
C GLY A 168 -0.77 -19.03 3.87
N GLU A 169 -1.52 -18.72 4.93
CA GLU A 169 -1.79 -19.69 6.02
C GLU A 169 -2.64 -20.90 5.59
N ASN A 170 -3.63 -20.67 4.73
CA ASN A 170 -4.59 -21.71 4.34
C ASN A 170 -4.27 -22.23 2.96
N THR A 171 -3.56 -23.36 2.89
CA THR A 171 -3.31 -24.04 1.61
C THR A 171 -4.64 -24.39 0.92
N PRO A 172 -4.83 -23.99 -0.35
CA PRO A 172 -6.00 -24.35 -1.12
C PRO A 172 -6.19 -25.87 -1.17
N THR A 173 -7.45 -26.30 -1.21
CA THR A 173 -7.77 -27.71 -1.48
C THR A 173 -8.01 -27.91 -2.98
N SER A 174 -8.02 -29.15 -3.46
CA SER A 174 -8.20 -29.46 -4.88
C SER A 174 -9.48 -28.91 -5.53
N ASN A 175 -10.48 -28.50 -4.73
CA ASN A 175 -11.74 -27.93 -5.21
C ASN A 175 -11.69 -26.39 -5.39
N TYR A 176 -10.57 -25.76 -5.06
CA TYR A 176 -10.40 -24.32 -5.24
C TYR A 176 -10.13 -24.01 -6.71
N SER A 177 -10.54 -22.81 -7.13
CA SER A 177 -10.33 -22.33 -8.48
C SER A 177 -8.87 -21.92 -8.71
N SER A 178 -8.46 -21.79 -9.97
CA SER A 178 -7.06 -21.48 -10.32
C SER A 178 -6.55 -20.20 -9.70
N GLU A 179 -7.43 -19.21 -9.57
CA GLU A 179 -7.17 -17.92 -8.96
C GLU A 179 -6.63 -18.03 -7.53
N TRP A 180 -7.18 -18.96 -6.75
CA TRP A 180 -6.76 -19.20 -5.38
C TRP A 180 -5.41 -19.92 -5.31
N TRP A 181 -5.19 -20.88 -6.21
CA TRP A 181 -3.91 -21.58 -6.29
C TRP A 181 -2.78 -20.64 -6.72
N TRP A 182 -3.01 -19.77 -7.72
CA TRP A 182 -2.06 -18.74 -8.12
C TRP A 182 -1.74 -17.78 -6.98
N THR A 183 -2.76 -17.25 -6.30
CA THR A 183 -2.60 -16.33 -5.15
C THR A 183 -1.76 -16.98 -4.04
N TRP A 184 -2.10 -18.21 -3.66
CA TRP A 184 -1.42 -18.91 -2.56
C TRP A 184 0.02 -19.31 -2.93
N ASN A 185 0.23 -19.84 -4.15
CA ASN A 185 1.58 -20.18 -4.61
C ASN A 185 2.46 -18.93 -4.74
N LEU A 186 1.89 -17.79 -5.17
CA LEU A 186 2.61 -16.52 -5.27
C LEU A 186 3.02 -16.02 -3.88
N VAL A 187 2.09 -15.87 -2.94
CA VAL A 187 2.42 -15.31 -1.61
C VAL A 187 3.38 -16.19 -0.82
N THR A 188 3.23 -17.53 -0.91
CA THR A 188 4.14 -18.44 -0.21
C THR A 188 5.53 -18.48 -0.83
N ARG A 189 5.70 -17.88 -2.01
CA ARG A 189 6.97 -17.77 -2.70
C ARG A 189 7.63 -16.42 -2.52
N THR A 190 6.90 -15.33 -2.72
CA THR A 190 7.43 -13.97 -2.61
C THR A 190 7.51 -13.52 -1.15
N GLY A 191 6.48 -13.84 -0.34
CA GLY A 191 6.28 -13.19 0.95
C GLY A 191 6.27 -11.66 0.81
N GLY A 192 6.62 -10.96 1.89
CA GLY A 192 6.75 -9.51 1.90
C GLY A 192 6.03 -8.85 3.06
N GLN A 193 6.12 -7.52 3.12
CA GLN A 193 5.47 -6.71 4.14
C GLN A 193 4.66 -5.62 3.47
N TRP A 194 3.40 -5.50 3.89
CA TRP A 194 2.58 -4.34 3.62
C TRP A 194 2.68 -3.35 4.78
N TYR A 195 2.62 -2.08 4.44
CA TYR A 195 2.67 -0.95 5.35
C TYR A 195 1.55 0.02 5.04
N SER A 196 0.99 0.63 6.07
CA SER A 196 0.02 1.72 5.90
C SER A 196 0.55 2.95 6.61
N THR A 197 0.45 4.12 5.99
CA THR A 197 1.04 5.38 6.49
C THR A 197 -0.05 6.40 6.86
N PRO A 198 -0.71 6.28 8.04
CA PRO A 198 -1.75 7.21 8.46
C PRO A 198 -1.23 8.65 8.48
N GLU A 199 -1.92 9.58 7.81
CA GLU A 199 -1.56 11.00 7.68
C GLU A 199 -1.33 11.68 9.02
N GLN A 200 -2.18 11.37 10.01
CA GLN A 200 -2.06 11.85 11.39
C GLN A 200 -0.75 11.45 12.11
N GLY A 201 0.00 10.51 11.54
CA GLY A 201 1.33 10.11 12.00
C GLY A 201 2.50 10.83 11.34
N GLU A 202 2.24 11.57 10.26
CA GLU A 202 3.28 12.23 9.49
C GLU A 202 3.97 13.34 10.30
N GLY A 203 5.30 13.36 10.25
CA GLY A 203 6.16 14.21 11.08
C GLY A 203 6.32 13.75 12.54
N LEU A 204 5.47 12.83 13.01
CA LEU A 204 5.46 12.36 14.41
C LEU A 204 6.10 10.97 14.55
N THR A 205 5.58 9.97 13.81
CA THR A 205 6.06 8.58 13.86
C THR A 205 6.59 8.09 12.53
N TRP A 206 6.29 8.80 11.45
CA TRP A 206 6.90 8.60 10.15
C TRP A 206 6.96 9.91 9.36
N ARG A 207 7.73 9.94 8.27
CA ARG A 207 7.66 11.00 7.26
C ARG A 207 8.10 10.48 5.90
N LEU A 208 7.59 11.10 4.83
CA LEU A 208 8.17 10.93 3.51
C LEU A 208 9.57 11.58 3.47
N VAL A 209 10.58 10.82 3.05
CA VAL A 209 11.94 11.33 2.84
C VAL A 209 12.11 11.80 1.40
N GLU A 210 11.77 10.93 0.45
CA GLU A 210 11.85 11.23 -0.98
C GLU A 210 11.00 10.24 -1.80
N THR A 211 10.44 10.73 -2.91
CA THR A 211 9.97 9.87 -4.00
C THR A 211 11.15 9.59 -4.90
N MET A 212 11.74 8.41 -4.80
CA MET A 212 12.98 8.07 -5.52
C MET A 212 12.73 7.91 -7.01
N LYS A 213 11.61 7.28 -7.38
CA LYS A 213 11.20 7.08 -8.77
C LYS A 213 9.70 6.88 -8.87
N LYS A 214 9.11 7.34 -9.95
CA LYS A 214 7.71 7.13 -10.33
C LYS A 214 7.71 6.75 -11.80
N ILE A 215 7.07 5.64 -12.17
CA ILE A 215 7.00 5.15 -13.54
C ILE A 215 5.54 4.93 -13.95
N ASP A 216 5.27 5.00 -15.25
CA ASP A 216 3.95 4.68 -15.80
C ASP A 216 3.70 3.16 -15.74
N ALA A 217 2.52 2.75 -15.25
CA ALA A 217 2.19 1.34 -15.10
C ALA A 217 2.21 0.58 -16.43
N LYS A 218 1.82 1.22 -17.55
CA LYS A 218 1.85 0.56 -18.87
C LYS A 218 3.28 0.30 -19.34
N CYS A 219 4.24 1.13 -18.94
CA CYS A 219 5.65 0.85 -19.20
C CYS A 219 6.09 -0.38 -18.40
N HIS A 220 5.79 -0.39 -17.09
CA HIS A 220 6.12 -1.51 -16.21
C HIS A 220 5.51 -2.81 -16.73
N ASP A 221 4.20 -2.82 -16.97
CA ASP A 221 3.45 -3.94 -17.53
C ASP A 221 4.08 -4.47 -18.81
N LYS A 222 4.38 -3.59 -19.76
CA LYS A 222 4.98 -3.99 -21.04
C LYS A 222 6.36 -4.63 -20.88
N LYS A 223 7.16 -4.18 -19.91
CA LYS A 223 8.49 -4.75 -19.63
C LYS A 223 8.35 -6.11 -18.97
N PHE A 224 7.56 -6.18 -17.90
CA PHE A 224 7.28 -7.41 -17.18
C PHE A 224 6.68 -8.48 -18.09
N ASP A 225 5.59 -8.16 -18.79
CA ASP A 225 4.90 -9.09 -19.71
C ASP A 225 5.80 -9.50 -20.88
N GLY A 226 6.71 -8.63 -21.30
CA GLY A 226 7.71 -8.94 -22.32
C GLY A 226 8.64 -10.08 -21.88
N MET A 227 9.13 -10.01 -20.65
CA MET A 227 10.02 -11.02 -20.07
C MET A 227 9.28 -12.33 -19.80
N VAL A 228 8.11 -12.25 -19.16
CA VAL A 228 7.25 -13.41 -18.86
C VAL A 228 6.82 -14.14 -20.13
N TYR A 229 6.43 -13.41 -21.18
CA TYR A 229 6.08 -14.00 -22.46
C TYR A 229 7.22 -14.82 -23.07
N LEU A 230 8.47 -14.40 -22.89
CA LEU A 230 9.62 -15.14 -23.42
C LEU A 230 9.93 -16.41 -22.62
N MET A 231 9.60 -16.44 -21.32
CA MET A 231 9.80 -17.60 -20.46
C MET A 231 8.86 -18.76 -20.82
N GLU A 232 7.61 -18.44 -21.19
CA GLU A 232 6.55 -19.42 -21.40
C GLU A 232 5.88 -19.24 -22.78
N LYS A 233 6.72 -18.99 -23.79
CA LYS A 233 6.31 -18.55 -25.13
C LYS A 233 5.29 -19.48 -25.79
N ASP A 234 5.51 -20.78 -25.68
CA ASP A 234 4.66 -21.79 -26.33
C ASP A 234 3.24 -21.79 -25.74
N CYS A 235 3.10 -21.59 -24.43
CA CYS A 235 1.80 -21.42 -23.79
C CYS A 235 1.08 -20.18 -24.31
N PHE A 236 1.77 -19.02 -24.32
CA PHE A 236 1.17 -17.78 -24.80
C PHE A 236 0.78 -17.88 -26.27
N ASP A 237 1.64 -18.41 -27.14
CA ASP A 237 1.35 -18.57 -28.57
C ASP A 237 0.12 -19.46 -28.84
N ALA A 238 -0.23 -20.35 -27.91
CA ALA A 238 -1.44 -21.16 -27.98
C ALA A 238 -2.71 -20.42 -27.52
N CYS A 239 -2.58 -19.28 -26.82
CA CYS A 239 -3.72 -18.49 -26.36
C CYS A 239 -4.37 -17.68 -27.49
N PRO A 240 -5.71 -17.50 -27.49
CA PRO A 240 -6.39 -16.65 -28.48
C PRO A 240 -5.96 -15.18 -28.43
N GLN A 241 -5.57 -14.69 -27.25
CA GLN A 241 -5.22 -13.30 -26.99
C GLN A 241 -3.93 -13.20 -26.15
N PRO A 242 -2.76 -13.61 -26.67
CA PRO A 242 -1.49 -13.81 -25.93
C PRO A 242 -0.95 -12.59 -25.17
N ARG A 243 -1.52 -11.41 -25.41
CA ARG A 243 -1.09 -10.12 -24.82
C ARG A 243 -2.20 -9.48 -24.00
N ASN A 244 -3.34 -10.15 -23.82
CA ASN A 244 -4.44 -9.62 -23.03
C ASN A 244 -4.32 -10.11 -21.58
N ARG A 245 -3.95 -9.22 -20.66
CA ARG A 245 -3.84 -9.50 -19.21
C ARG A 245 -5.17 -9.84 -18.52
N THR A 246 -6.30 -9.71 -19.23
CA THR A 246 -7.63 -10.09 -18.71
C THR A 246 -8.14 -11.43 -19.23
N ASP A 247 -7.43 -12.03 -20.20
CA ASP A 247 -7.79 -13.33 -20.76
C ASP A 247 -7.27 -14.45 -19.87
N PHE A 248 -8.15 -15.41 -19.51
CA PHE A 248 -7.81 -16.49 -18.58
C PHE A 248 -6.64 -17.35 -19.09
N CYS A 249 -6.54 -17.61 -20.40
CA CYS A 249 -5.43 -18.38 -20.96
C CYS A 249 -4.10 -17.65 -20.74
N SER A 250 -4.06 -16.35 -21.03
CA SER A 250 -2.86 -15.53 -20.83
C SER A 250 -2.48 -15.41 -19.36
N ILE A 251 -3.45 -15.25 -18.45
CA ILE A 251 -3.21 -15.23 -16.99
C ILE A 251 -2.61 -16.58 -16.54
N ASN A 252 -3.16 -17.70 -17.01
CA ASN A 252 -2.63 -19.03 -16.71
C ASN A 252 -1.19 -19.20 -17.19
N CYS A 253 -0.86 -18.74 -18.40
CA CYS A 253 0.52 -18.78 -18.91
C CYS A 253 1.47 -17.89 -18.10
N THR A 254 1.04 -16.71 -17.66
CA THR A 254 1.83 -15.87 -16.75
C THR A 254 2.17 -16.61 -15.47
N PHE A 255 1.18 -17.21 -14.81
CA PHE A 255 1.45 -17.94 -13.56
C PHE A 255 2.23 -19.23 -13.77
N ASN A 256 2.09 -19.90 -14.92
CA ASN A 256 2.96 -21.03 -15.27
C ASN A 256 4.42 -20.58 -15.47
N ALA A 257 4.65 -19.43 -16.08
CA ALA A 257 6.00 -18.89 -16.25
C ALA A 257 6.67 -18.59 -14.90
N LEU A 258 5.93 -17.92 -14.00
CA LEU A 258 6.46 -17.47 -12.71
C LEU A 258 6.54 -18.61 -11.69
N LEU A 259 5.51 -19.43 -11.63
CA LEU A 259 5.31 -20.42 -10.58
C LEU A 259 5.41 -21.85 -11.10
N GLY A 260 5.75 -22.09 -12.37
CA GLY A 260 5.83 -23.42 -12.95
C GLY A 260 4.48 -24.01 -13.37
N GLU A 261 4.53 -25.09 -14.17
CA GLU A 261 3.34 -25.79 -14.67
C GLU A 261 2.37 -26.20 -13.54
N GLU A 262 1.07 -26.17 -13.85
CA GLU A 262 -0.02 -26.54 -12.93
C GLU A 262 -0.12 -25.67 -11.66
N ALA A 263 0.50 -24.48 -11.64
CA ALA A 263 0.42 -23.55 -10.51
C ALA A 263 -1.01 -23.09 -10.19
N GLY A 264 -1.98 -23.31 -11.09
CA GLY A 264 -3.41 -23.09 -10.87
C GLY A 264 -4.17 -24.28 -10.27
N HIS A 265 -3.51 -25.41 -10.01
CA HIS A 265 -4.21 -26.64 -9.58
C HIS A 265 -3.56 -27.36 -8.41
N ALA A 266 -2.29 -27.08 -8.14
CA ALA A 266 -1.55 -27.71 -7.06
C ALA A 266 -0.49 -26.78 -6.47
N ARG A 267 0.09 -27.22 -5.35
CA ARG A 267 1.27 -26.58 -4.79
C ARG A 267 2.40 -26.68 -5.81
N SER A 268 2.93 -25.53 -6.20
CA SER A 268 4.10 -25.49 -7.08
C SER A 268 5.38 -25.79 -6.29
N SER A 269 6.29 -26.53 -6.95
CA SER A 269 7.67 -26.74 -6.51
C SER A 269 8.71 -26.36 -7.58
N SER A 270 8.27 -25.80 -8.71
CA SER A 270 9.08 -25.38 -9.86
C SER A 270 8.80 -23.91 -10.19
N GLY A 271 9.40 -23.39 -11.27
CA GLY A 271 9.31 -21.97 -11.66
C GLY A 271 10.41 -21.14 -10.99
N LEU A 272 10.23 -19.83 -11.01
CA LEU A 272 11.16 -18.88 -10.41
C LEU A 272 11.08 -18.92 -8.89
N SER A 273 12.18 -18.58 -8.23
CA SER A 273 12.23 -18.29 -6.80
C SER A 273 11.52 -16.96 -6.48
N GLY A 274 11.25 -16.71 -5.19
CA GLY A 274 10.65 -15.44 -4.75
C GLY A 274 11.50 -14.24 -5.15
N ASP A 275 12.81 -14.30 -4.91
CA ASP A 275 13.75 -13.23 -5.25
C ASP A 275 13.78 -12.98 -6.76
N GLU A 276 13.77 -14.02 -7.61
CA GLU A 276 13.73 -13.86 -9.06
C GLU A 276 12.44 -13.18 -9.54
N ILE A 277 11.28 -13.50 -8.96
CA ILE A 277 10.01 -12.84 -9.28
C ILE A 277 10.07 -11.36 -8.90
N VAL A 278 10.61 -11.06 -7.71
CA VAL A 278 10.75 -9.67 -7.23
C VAL A 278 11.75 -8.90 -8.08
N ASP A 279 12.88 -9.48 -8.44
CA ASP A 279 13.89 -8.85 -9.29
C ASP A 279 13.32 -8.51 -10.67
N LEU A 280 12.57 -9.42 -11.29
CA LEU A 280 11.87 -9.16 -12.56
C LEU A 280 10.87 -8.00 -12.45
N TRP A 281 10.14 -7.93 -11.35
CA TRP A 281 9.18 -6.86 -11.11
C TRP A 281 9.88 -5.51 -10.87
N VAL A 282 10.98 -5.49 -10.12
CA VAL A 282 11.76 -4.28 -9.83
C VAL A 282 12.55 -3.80 -11.06
N GLU A 283 12.98 -4.69 -11.96
CA GLU A 283 13.78 -4.35 -13.15
C GLU A 283 13.11 -3.28 -14.03
N ALA A 284 11.78 -3.28 -14.10
CA ALA A 284 11.02 -2.24 -14.79
C ALA A 284 11.26 -0.83 -14.23
N PHE A 285 11.57 -0.68 -12.93
CA PHE A 285 11.98 0.59 -12.37
C PHE A 285 13.34 1.06 -12.85
N GLU A 286 14.18 0.22 -13.46
CA GLU A 286 15.45 0.68 -14.01
C GLU A 286 15.32 1.01 -15.51
N GLU A 287 14.44 0.30 -16.23
CA GLU A 287 14.24 0.50 -17.66
C GLU A 287 13.20 1.56 -18.04
N CYS A 288 12.17 1.75 -17.21
CA CYS A 288 11.13 2.71 -17.50
C CYS A 288 11.56 4.15 -17.16
N PRO A 289 11.20 5.14 -18.00
CA PRO A 289 11.50 6.53 -17.70
C PRO A 289 10.72 6.99 -16.47
N SER A 290 11.36 7.84 -15.66
CA SER A 290 10.66 8.52 -14.58
C SER A 290 9.62 9.48 -15.15
N ILE A 291 8.47 9.57 -14.48
CA ILE A 291 7.41 10.54 -14.77
C ILE A 291 7.22 11.47 -13.58
N GLU A 292 6.69 12.67 -13.83
CA GLU A 292 6.38 13.67 -12.79
C GLU A 292 5.09 13.33 -12.02
#